data_AF-A0A7C5RG35-F1
#
_entry.id   AF-A0A7C5RG35-F1
#
_cell.length_a   1.000
_cell.length_b   1.000
_cell.length_c   1.000
_cell.angle_alpha   90.00
_cell.angle_beta   90.00
_cell.angle_gamma   90.00
#
_symmetry.space_group_name_H-M   'P 1'
#
loop_
_entity.id
_entity.type
_entity.pdbx_description
1 polymer ?
#
loop_
_entity_poly.entity_id
_entity_poly.type
_entity_poly.pdbx_seq_one_letter_code
_entity_poly.pdbx_strand_id
1 'polypeptide(L)'
;MENSEKTPEELLKEIAWKIEKEPHSVKDVKSLYESKKRLDNAIVSLLEYKIDTERADKTSQEVYKKLKMETVSSLLQDLADLGKKYRDRLGENFATMGFKILEQIRAGRRSDVEYSVVRIFITNGETIPDKLIEAFKPYYDEDTFKAFMYAFIGSIIKPKEKEG
;
A
#
# COMPACT_ATOMS: atom_id res chain seq x y z
N MET A 1 29.30 -26.69 2.99
CA MET A 1 28.21 -27.09 2.06
C MET A 1 27.43 -25.82 1.78
N GLU A 2 27.66 -25.21 0.63
CA GLU A 2 26.91 -24.02 0.19
C GLU A 2 25.45 -24.42 -0.04
N ASN A 3 24.53 -23.82 0.74
CA ASN A 3 23.15 -23.74 0.32
C ASN A 3 23.12 -22.79 -0.88
N SER A 4 23.19 -23.35 -2.10
CA SER A 4 22.85 -22.61 -3.31
C SER A 4 21.37 -22.24 -3.20
N GLU A 5 21.10 -21.00 -2.80
CA GLU A 5 19.77 -20.42 -2.93
C GLU A 5 19.39 -20.44 -4.40
N LYS A 6 18.25 -21.08 -4.70
CA LYS A 6 17.70 -21.10 -6.06
C LYS A 6 17.46 -19.66 -6.51
N THR A 7 17.89 -19.35 -7.72
CA THR A 7 17.61 -18.06 -8.33
C THR A 7 16.10 -17.86 -8.53
N PRO A 8 15.61 -16.61 -8.59
CA PRO A 8 14.18 -16.34 -8.86
C PRO A 8 13.68 -16.99 -10.15
N GLU A 9 14.56 -17.15 -11.15
CA GLU A 9 14.29 -17.78 -12.43
C GLU A 9 14.12 -19.30 -12.31
N GLU A 10 14.88 -19.95 -11.44
CA GLU A 10 14.76 -21.38 -11.13
C GLU A 10 13.47 -21.68 -10.36
N LEU A 11 13.08 -20.80 -9.43
CA LEU A 11 11.81 -20.90 -8.70
C LEU A 11 10.61 -20.75 -9.65
N LEU A 12 10.64 -19.76 -10.55
CA LEU A 12 9.59 -19.56 -11.56
C LEU A 12 9.43 -20.77 -12.49
N LYS A 13 10.54 -21.37 -12.93
CA LYS A 13 10.52 -22.59 -13.76
C LYS A 13 9.96 -23.78 -13.01
N GLU A 14 10.34 -23.96 -11.75
CA GLU A 14 9.81 -25.04 -10.90
C GLU A 14 8.30 -24.90 -10.68
N ILE A 15 7.82 -23.68 -10.44
CA ILE A 15 6.41 -23.36 -10.27
C ILE A 15 5.62 -23.58 -11.56
N ALA A 16 6.12 -23.08 -12.69
CA ALA A 16 5.48 -23.25 -13.99
C ALA A 16 5.34 -24.74 -14.34
N TRP A 17 6.40 -25.52 -14.10
CA TRP A 17 6.38 -26.96 -14.28
C TRP A 17 5.37 -27.68 -13.37
N LYS A 18 5.21 -27.23 -12.12
CA LYS A 18 4.19 -27.77 -11.19
C LYS A 18 2.76 -27.43 -11.63
N ILE A 19 2.52 -26.22 -12.12
CA ILE A 19 1.20 -25.76 -12.60
C ILE A 19 0.78 -26.50 -13.90
N GLU A 20 1.74 -26.84 -14.76
CA GLU A 20 1.47 -27.49 -16.05
C GLU A 20 1.15 -29.00 -15.92
N LYS A 21 1.55 -29.63 -14.81
CA LYS A 21 1.47 -31.09 -14.63
C LYS A 21 0.38 -31.60 -13.69
N GLU A 22 -0.18 -30.74 -12.84
CA GLU A 22 -1.26 -31.11 -11.92
C GLU A 22 -2.39 -30.06 -11.97
N PRO A 23 -3.67 -30.47 -11.90
CA PRO A 23 -4.80 -29.55 -11.82
C PRO A 23 -4.83 -28.91 -10.43
N HIS A 24 -3.92 -27.97 -10.18
CA HIS A 24 -3.78 -27.34 -8.88
C HIS A 24 -4.80 -26.21 -8.67
N SER A 25 -5.19 -26.10 -7.40
CA SER A 25 -6.16 -25.15 -6.88
C SER A 25 -5.62 -23.72 -6.98
N VAL A 26 -6.51 -22.75 -7.28
CA VAL A 26 -6.26 -21.29 -7.22
C VAL A 26 -5.49 -20.85 -5.95
N LYS A 27 -5.55 -21.66 -4.88
CA LYS A 27 -4.80 -21.48 -3.63
C LYS A 27 -3.28 -21.44 -3.82
N ASP A 28 -2.71 -22.26 -4.70
CA ASP A 28 -1.26 -22.31 -4.89
C ASP A 28 -0.77 -21.07 -5.65
N VAL A 29 -1.49 -20.65 -6.69
CA VAL A 29 -1.27 -19.39 -7.41
C VAL A 29 -1.36 -18.19 -6.45
N LYS A 30 -2.33 -18.19 -5.54
CA LYS A 30 -2.45 -17.14 -4.51
C LYS A 30 -1.22 -17.09 -3.61
N SER A 31 -0.74 -18.23 -3.12
CA SER A 31 0.45 -18.28 -2.24
C SER A 31 1.71 -17.75 -2.92
N LEU A 32 1.84 -17.97 -4.23
CA LEU A 32 2.93 -17.50 -5.06
C LEU A 32 2.86 -16.00 -5.30
N TYR A 33 1.67 -15.49 -5.62
CA TYR A 33 1.42 -14.06 -5.72
C TYR A 33 1.78 -13.32 -4.42
N GLU A 34 1.37 -13.84 -3.26
CA GLU A 34 1.72 -13.27 -1.95
C GLU A 34 3.23 -13.33 -1.68
N SER A 35 3.92 -14.35 -2.17
CA SER A 35 5.38 -14.49 -2.01
C SER A 35 6.14 -13.52 -2.92
N LYS A 36 5.70 -13.33 -4.18
CA LYS A 36 6.20 -12.26 -5.05
C LYS A 36 6.01 -10.89 -4.42
N LYS A 37 4.80 -10.60 -3.90
CA LYS A 37 4.51 -9.33 -3.21
C LYS A 37 5.46 -9.09 -2.03
N ARG A 38 5.79 -10.13 -1.25
CA ARG A 38 6.77 -10.02 -0.15
C ARG A 38 8.19 -9.71 -0.66
N LEU A 39 8.63 -10.33 -1.74
CA LEU A 39 9.94 -10.08 -2.34
C LEU A 39 10.03 -8.67 -2.93
N ASP A 40 9.00 -8.23 -3.66
CA ASP A 40 8.92 -6.87 -4.22
C ASP A 40 9.06 -5.82 -3.10
N ASN A 41 8.33 -6.01 -1.99
CA ASN A 41 8.43 -5.13 -0.82
C ASN A 41 9.84 -5.15 -0.20
N ALA A 42 10.47 -6.32 -0.10
CA ALA A 42 11.82 -6.44 0.47
C ALA A 42 12.87 -5.74 -0.39
N ILE A 43 12.82 -5.90 -1.72
CA ILE A 43 13.71 -5.21 -2.67
C ILE A 43 13.55 -3.69 -2.52
N VAL A 44 12.31 -3.24 -2.44
CA VAL A 44 11.98 -1.83 -2.23
C VAL A 44 12.55 -1.31 -0.91
N SER A 45 12.39 -2.02 0.21
CA SER A 45 12.93 -1.60 1.51
C SER A 45 14.46 -1.54 1.54
N LEU A 46 15.14 -2.48 0.86
CA LEU A 46 16.60 -2.44 0.73
C LEU A 46 17.06 -1.22 -0.07
N LEU A 47 16.31 -0.85 -1.11
CA LEU A 47 16.60 0.31 -1.92
C LEU A 47 16.29 1.63 -1.18
N GLU A 48 15.21 1.68 -0.36
CA GLU A 48 14.93 2.79 0.56
C GLU A 48 16.10 3.00 1.52
N TYR A 49 16.54 1.92 2.19
CA TYR A 49 17.67 1.99 3.12
C TYR A 49 18.91 2.57 2.44
N LYS A 50 19.24 2.08 1.23
CA LYS A 50 20.37 2.59 0.46
C LYS A 50 20.21 4.08 0.12
N ILE A 51 19.02 4.51 -0.28
CA ILE A 51 18.72 5.91 -0.58
C ILE A 51 18.87 6.81 0.65
N ASP A 52 18.48 6.31 1.84
CA ASP A 52 18.51 7.05 3.09
C ASP A 52 19.92 7.11 3.71
N THR A 53 20.74 6.06 3.53
CA THR A 53 22.09 5.98 4.12
C THR A 53 23.21 6.47 3.23
N GLU A 54 23.04 6.41 1.90
CA GLU A 54 24.03 6.84 0.92
C GLU A 54 23.46 8.05 0.16
N ARG A 55 24.31 9.01 -0.25
CA ARG A 55 23.86 10.08 -1.17
C ARG A 55 23.40 9.42 -2.47
N ALA A 56 22.10 9.13 -2.56
CA ALA A 56 21.51 8.38 -3.65
C ALA A 56 21.81 9.07 -4.98
N ASP A 57 22.34 8.32 -5.94
CA ASP A 57 22.43 8.79 -7.31
C ASP A 57 21.04 8.83 -7.96
N LYS A 58 20.94 9.58 -9.06
CA LYS A 58 19.70 9.75 -9.81
C LYS A 58 19.13 8.41 -10.28
N THR A 59 19.99 7.45 -10.60
CA THR A 59 19.62 6.10 -11.06
C THR A 59 18.91 5.31 -9.98
N SER A 60 19.40 5.34 -8.74
CA SER A 60 18.78 4.68 -7.60
C SER A 60 17.39 5.23 -7.32
N GLN A 61 17.21 6.55 -7.43
CA GLN A 61 15.89 7.18 -7.30
C GLN A 61 14.93 6.80 -8.43
N GLU A 62 15.41 6.68 -9.67
CA GLU A 62 14.59 6.27 -10.82
C GLU A 62 14.14 4.81 -10.71
N VAL A 63 15.03 3.89 -10.34
CA VAL A 63 14.71 2.47 -10.12
C VAL A 63 13.72 2.32 -8.96
N TYR A 64 13.96 3.05 -7.86
CA TYR A 64 13.08 3.08 -6.72
C TYR A 64 11.67 3.54 -7.09
N LYS A 65 11.57 4.63 -7.85
CA LYS A 65 10.29 5.13 -8.35
C LYS A 65 9.57 4.10 -9.22
N LYS A 66 10.26 3.44 -10.17
CA LYS A 66 9.66 2.43 -11.04
C LYS A 66 9.10 1.24 -10.26
N LEU A 67 9.91 0.66 -9.36
CA LEU A 67 9.50 -0.48 -8.54
C LEU A 67 8.31 -0.12 -7.63
N LYS A 68 8.33 1.07 -7.02
CA LYS A 68 7.20 1.56 -6.22
C LYS A 68 5.93 1.75 -7.05
N MET A 69 6.04 2.27 -8.28
CA MET A 69 4.89 2.42 -9.18
C MET A 69 4.24 1.06 -9.50
N GLU A 70 5.02 -0.01 -9.64
CA GLU A 70 4.48 -1.36 -9.83
C GLU A 70 3.72 -1.87 -8.60
N THR A 71 4.07 -1.40 -7.40
CA THR A 71 3.37 -1.74 -6.16
C THR A 71 2.12 -0.90 -5.88
N VAL A 72 1.83 0.14 -6.68
CA VAL A 72 0.69 1.07 -6.47
C VAL A 72 -0.63 0.32 -6.41
N SER A 73 -0.87 -0.64 -7.30
CA SER A 73 -2.11 -1.43 -7.30
C SER A 73 -2.29 -2.23 -6.01
N SER A 74 -1.20 -2.81 -5.49
CA SER A 74 -1.23 -3.51 -4.21
C SER A 74 -1.49 -2.55 -3.05
N LEU A 75 -0.86 -1.38 -3.04
CA LEU A 75 -1.04 -0.41 -1.96
C LEU A 75 -2.45 0.18 -1.96
N LEU A 76 -3.05 0.43 -3.13
CA LEU A 76 -4.46 0.82 -3.26
C LEU A 76 -5.39 -0.19 -2.58
N GLN A 77 -5.19 -1.48 -2.88
CA GLN A 77 -6.00 -2.54 -2.27
C GLN A 77 -5.75 -2.64 -0.76
N ASP A 78 -4.48 -2.60 -0.33
CA ASP A 78 -4.11 -2.63 1.09
C ASP A 78 -4.77 -1.46 1.86
N LEU A 79 -4.83 -0.26 1.27
CA LEU A 79 -5.47 0.92 1.86
C LEU A 79 -6.99 0.81 1.91
N ALA A 80 -7.63 0.25 0.88
CA ALA A 80 -9.07 0.00 0.90
C ALA A 80 -9.45 -1.02 1.98
N ASP A 81 -8.66 -2.06 2.16
CA ASP A 81 -8.89 -3.06 3.21
C ASP A 81 -8.56 -2.51 4.60
N LEU A 82 -7.57 -1.63 4.70
CA LEU A 82 -7.27 -0.89 5.91
C LEU A 82 -8.45 -0.01 6.34
N GLY A 83 -9.05 0.73 5.40
CA GLY A 83 -10.21 1.57 5.73
C GLY A 83 -11.39 0.73 6.22
N LYS A 84 -11.68 -0.42 5.58
CA LYS A 84 -12.69 -1.38 6.08
C LYS A 84 -12.38 -1.86 7.50
N LYS A 85 -11.11 -2.21 7.80
CA LYS A 85 -10.66 -2.67 9.12
C LYS A 85 -10.86 -1.64 10.24
N TYR A 86 -10.75 -0.35 9.92
CA TYR A 86 -10.91 0.73 10.90
C TYR A 86 -12.30 1.36 10.88
N ARG A 87 -13.18 0.95 9.96
CA ARG A 87 -14.52 1.52 9.78
C ARG A 87 -15.35 1.55 11.07
N ASP A 88 -15.37 0.47 11.84
CA ASP A 88 -16.19 0.43 13.05
C ASP A 88 -15.62 1.26 14.21
N ARG A 89 -14.31 1.51 14.21
CA ARG A 89 -13.61 2.24 15.28
C ARG A 89 -13.49 3.73 14.99
N LEU A 90 -13.26 4.08 13.73
CA LEU A 90 -12.96 5.45 13.31
C LEU A 90 -13.91 6.00 12.24
N GLY A 91 -14.83 5.18 11.70
CA GLY A 91 -15.67 5.57 10.57
C GLY A 91 -16.49 6.84 10.80
N GLU A 92 -17.06 7.01 12.00
CA GLU A 92 -17.82 8.23 12.35
C GLU A 92 -16.93 9.46 12.49
N ASN A 93 -15.72 9.29 13.06
CA ASN A 93 -14.74 10.37 13.17
C ASN A 93 -14.30 10.84 11.77
N PHE A 94 -14.06 9.89 10.86
CA PHE A 94 -13.77 10.16 9.46
C PHE A 94 -14.98 10.74 8.72
N ALA A 95 -16.21 10.31 9.01
CA ALA A 95 -17.42 10.86 8.39
C ALA A 95 -17.63 12.34 8.77
N THR A 96 -17.39 12.68 10.04
CA THR A 96 -17.50 14.06 10.57
C THR A 96 -16.55 15.02 9.86
N MET A 97 -15.33 14.58 9.56
CA MET A 97 -14.34 15.36 8.81
C MET A 97 -14.31 15.04 7.30
N GLY A 98 -15.17 14.14 6.82
CA GLY A 98 -15.01 13.46 5.54
C GLY A 98 -15.03 14.41 4.36
N PHE A 99 -15.99 15.34 4.34
CA PHE A 99 -16.08 16.37 3.30
C PHE A 99 -14.82 17.23 3.22
N LYS A 100 -14.34 17.73 4.37
CA LYS A 100 -13.12 18.55 4.44
C LYS A 100 -11.89 17.78 3.94
N ILE A 101 -11.74 16.52 4.37
CA ILE A 101 -10.62 15.67 3.95
C ILE A 101 -10.70 15.41 2.45
N LEU A 102 -11.88 15.09 1.91
CA LEU A 102 -12.09 14.88 0.48
C LEU A 102 -11.78 16.14 -0.35
N GLU A 103 -12.11 17.33 0.16
CA GLU A 103 -11.74 18.59 -0.48
C GLU A 103 -10.23 18.84 -0.46
N GLN A 104 -9.56 18.54 0.65
CA GLN A 104 -8.09 18.62 0.75
C GLN A 104 -7.42 17.64 -0.21
N ILE A 105 -7.94 16.40 -0.33
CA ILE A 105 -7.47 15.41 -1.30
C ILE A 105 -7.66 15.95 -2.72
N ARG A 106 -8.86 16.42 -3.07
CA ARG A 106 -9.16 16.96 -4.40
C ARG A 106 -8.22 18.11 -4.78
N ALA A 107 -7.90 18.97 -3.82
CA ALA A 107 -6.98 20.11 -3.99
C ALA A 107 -5.49 19.75 -3.95
N GLY A 108 -5.13 18.47 -3.79
CA GLY A 108 -3.73 18.04 -3.74
C GLY A 108 -2.98 18.46 -2.47
N ARG A 109 -3.70 18.89 -1.41
CA ARG A 109 -3.10 19.40 -0.16
C ARG A 109 -2.62 18.27 0.74
N ARG A 110 -1.56 17.56 0.31
CA ARG A 110 -1.03 16.35 0.97
C ARG A 110 -0.78 16.53 2.46
N SER A 111 -0.05 17.57 2.86
CA SER A 111 0.26 17.83 4.27
C SER A 111 -0.99 18.05 5.12
N ASP A 112 -2.01 18.71 4.56
CA ASP A 112 -3.28 18.94 5.25
C ASP A 112 -4.09 17.64 5.43
N VAL A 113 -4.08 16.79 4.41
CA VAL A 113 -4.71 15.46 4.44
C VAL A 113 -4.01 14.59 5.48
N GLU A 114 -2.69 14.48 5.40
CA GLU A 114 -1.85 13.75 6.35
C GLU A 114 -2.16 14.21 7.78
N TYR A 115 -2.10 15.51 8.03
CA TYR A 115 -2.41 16.06 9.35
C TYR A 115 -3.81 15.69 9.85
N SER A 116 -4.81 15.78 8.99
CA SER A 116 -6.21 15.48 9.35
C SER A 116 -6.38 14.00 9.67
N VAL A 117 -5.78 13.11 8.87
CA VAL A 117 -5.83 11.66 9.07
C VAL A 117 -5.08 11.28 10.35
N VAL A 118 -3.83 11.73 10.51
CA VAL A 118 -2.99 11.50 11.69
C VAL A 118 -3.70 11.94 12.96
N ARG A 119 -4.28 13.14 12.94
CA ARG A 119 -5.03 13.69 14.08
C ARG A 119 -6.17 12.76 14.48
N ILE A 120 -6.98 12.27 13.53
CA ILE A 120 -8.10 11.37 13.84
C ILE A 120 -7.62 10.08 14.52
N PHE A 121 -6.51 9.49 14.06
CA PHE A 121 -5.94 8.30 14.69
C PHE A 121 -5.49 8.60 16.13
N ILE A 122 -4.67 9.64 16.31
CA ILE A 122 -4.09 9.99 17.61
C ILE A 122 -5.17 10.37 18.63
N THR A 123 -6.15 11.18 18.25
CA THR A 123 -7.21 11.63 19.17
C THR A 123 -8.12 10.49 19.62
N ASN A 124 -8.13 9.37 18.88
CA ASN A 124 -8.88 8.17 19.22
C ASN A 124 -7.99 7.05 19.81
N GLY A 125 -6.74 7.35 20.16
CA GLY A 125 -5.82 6.39 20.77
C GLY A 125 -5.37 5.26 19.84
N GLU A 126 -5.49 5.43 18.52
CA GLU A 126 -5.12 4.43 17.54
C GLU A 126 -3.71 4.68 16.98
N THR A 127 -2.95 3.60 16.78
CA THR A 127 -1.66 3.66 16.09
C THR A 127 -1.87 3.80 14.59
N ILE A 128 -1.05 4.62 13.95
CA ILE A 128 -1.12 4.86 12.50
C ILE A 128 -0.49 3.65 11.79
N PRO A 129 -1.21 2.99 10.87
CA PRO A 129 -0.67 1.84 10.16
C PRO A 129 0.43 2.25 9.16
N ASP A 130 1.50 1.45 9.05
CA ASP A 130 2.63 1.72 8.15
C ASP A 130 2.21 1.92 6.70
N LYS A 131 1.18 1.21 6.24
CA LYS A 131 0.62 1.35 4.88
C LYS A 131 0.05 2.75 4.63
N LEU A 132 -0.48 3.39 5.66
CA LEU A 132 -1.00 4.75 5.58
C LEU A 132 0.14 5.78 5.59
N ILE A 133 1.17 5.54 6.41
CA ILE A 133 2.42 6.35 6.43
C ILE A 133 3.09 6.31 5.05
N GLU A 134 3.23 5.12 4.47
CA GLU A 134 3.75 4.91 3.13
C GLU A 134 2.98 5.73 2.09
N ALA A 135 1.65 5.74 2.16
CA ALA A 135 0.81 6.50 1.23
C ALA A 135 1.01 8.03 1.32
N PHE A 136 1.53 8.54 2.44
CA PHE A 136 1.86 9.96 2.60
C PHE A 136 3.21 10.36 2.00
N LYS A 137 4.11 9.41 1.71
CA LYS A 137 5.47 9.73 1.27
C LYS A 137 5.50 10.54 -0.05
N PRO A 138 6.30 11.62 -0.15
CA PRO A 138 6.19 12.63 -1.20
C PRO A 138 6.67 12.21 -2.60
N TYR A 139 7.25 11.02 -2.76
CA TYR A 139 7.69 10.55 -4.07
C TYR A 139 6.55 10.03 -4.96
N TYR A 140 5.38 9.72 -4.40
CA TYR A 140 4.18 9.49 -5.18
C TYR A 140 3.75 10.80 -5.82
N ASP A 141 3.41 10.80 -7.10
CA ASP A 141 2.78 11.97 -7.72
C ASP A 141 1.41 12.27 -7.08
N GLU A 142 0.88 13.44 -7.40
CA GLU A 142 -0.36 13.95 -6.82
C GLU A 142 -1.56 13.04 -7.12
N ASP A 143 -1.66 12.51 -8.34
CA ASP A 143 -2.79 11.67 -8.74
C ASP A 143 -2.75 10.31 -8.06
N THR A 144 -1.56 9.72 -7.93
CA THR A 144 -1.34 8.47 -7.19
C THR A 144 -1.68 8.65 -5.71
N PHE A 145 -1.23 9.75 -5.10
CA PHE A 145 -1.60 10.08 -3.73
C PHE A 145 -3.11 10.26 -3.54
N LYS A 146 -3.78 10.98 -4.45
CA LYS A 146 -5.24 11.14 -4.43
C LYS A 146 -5.93 9.78 -4.49
N ALA A 147 -5.50 8.90 -5.40
CA ALA A 147 -6.06 7.57 -5.54
C ALA A 147 -5.94 6.75 -4.24
N PHE A 148 -4.76 6.77 -3.60
CA PHE A 148 -4.53 6.14 -2.29
C PHE A 148 -5.50 6.66 -1.23
N MET A 149 -5.63 7.97 -1.13
CA MET A 149 -6.47 8.58 -0.10
C MET A 149 -7.96 8.34 -0.38
N TYR A 150 -8.41 8.37 -1.64
CA TYR A 150 -9.78 8.01 -1.98
C TYR A 150 -10.09 6.53 -1.65
N ALA A 151 -9.16 5.61 -1.91
CA ALA A 151 -9.32 4.20 -1.55
C ALA A 151 -9.50 4.02 -0.03
N PHE A 152 -8.67 4.69 0.77
CA PHE A 152 -8.76 4.64 2.23
C PHE A 152 -10.02 5.34 2.78
N ILE A 153 -10.24 6.61 2.42
CA ILE A 153 -11.35 7.41 2.96
C ILE A 153 -12.71 6.86 2.51
N GLY A 154 -12.83 6.45 1.25
CA GLY A 154 -14.07 5.86 0.73
C GLY A 154 -14.42 4.52 1.38
N SER A 155 -13.43 3.79 1.89
CA SER A 155 -13.65 2.51 2.56
C SER A 155 -13.84 2.62 4.08
N ILE A 156 -13.31 3.66 4.72
CA ILE A 156 -13.44 3.87 6.18
C ILE A 156 -14.74 4.57 6.57
N ILE A 157 -15.30 5.44 5.72
CA ILE A 157 -16.56 6.13 5.99
C ILE A 157 -17.73 5.12 5.82
N LYS A 158 -18.58 5.02 6.84
CA LYS A 158 -19.82 4.22 6.74
C LYS A 158 -20.77 4.88 5.73
N PRO A 159 -21.33 4.15 4.76
CA PRO A 159 -22.44 4.65 3.98
C PRO A 159 -23.57 4.98 4.96
N LYS A 160 -24.18 6.17 4.84
CA LYS A 160 -25.42 6.44 5.57
C LYS A 160 -26.44 5.40 5.15
N GLU A 161 -26.95 4.62 6.10
CA GLU A 161 -28.13 3.79 5.84
C GLU A 161 -29.23 4.74 5.35
N LYS A 162 -29.83 4.43 4.21
CA LYS A 162 -31.06 5.10 3.81
C LYS A 162 -32.10 4.69 4.83
N GLU A 163 -32.42 5.57 5.77
CA GLU A 163 -33.63 5.44 6.57
C GLU A 163 -34.80 5.22 5.61
N GLY A 164 -35.41 4.04 5.71
CA GLY A 164 -36.63 3.67 4.99
C GLY A 164 -37.87 4.01 5.80
#